data_AF-A0A1A0KAQ4-F1
#
_entry.id   AF-A0A1A0KAQ4-F1
#
_cell.length_a   1.000
_cell.length_b   1.000
_cell.length_c   1.000
_cell.angle_alpha   90.00
_cell.angle_beta   90.00
_cell.angle_gamma   90.00
#
_symmetry.space_group_name_H-M   'P 1'
#
loop_
_entity.id
_entity.type
_entity.pdbx_description
1 polymer ?
#
loop_
_entity_poly.entity_id
_entity_poly.type
_entity_poly.pdbx_seq_one_letter_code
_entity_poly.pdbx_strand_id
1 'polypeptide(L)'
;MSPSKPTQQAEYDRTTTEANLPLLATEMRLGLREYVKDEGLKLDDQSPAWVTRSSQSVKPGPLAPQSSEPDTDDTDFGTLVVLTPAHLIVEVVGSSKGVVVTSVPFAQATLSPTDALSTNPSERGFTVSGFDDAGPLGNTCHIGLGPESEADDCFAAVRSAIFSAAGI
;
A
#
# COMPACT_ATOMS: atom_id res chain seq x y z
N MET A 1 18.27 35.49 -3.14
CA MET A 1 17.23 34.45 -3.24
C MET A 1 17.87 33.27 -3.96
N SER A 2 18.29 32.25 -3.22
CA SER A 2 18.81 31.02 -3.82
C SER A 2 17.63 30.21 -4.34
N PRO A 3 17.67 29.67 -5.57
CA PRO A 3 16.62 28.81 -6.07
C PRO A 3 16.63 27.51 -5.25
N SER A 4 15.49 27.16 -4.65
CA SER A 4 15.29 25.86 -4.01
C SER A 4 15.50 24.77 -5.06
N LYS A 5 16.52 23.93 -4.86
CA LYS A 5 16.74 22.73 -5.67
C LYS A 5 15.52 21.82 -5.48
N PRO A 6 14.89 21.31 -6.55
CA PRO A 6 13.82 20.33 -6.38
C PRO A 6 14.43 19.08 -5.72
N THR A 7 13.97 18.81 -4.50
CA THR A 7 14.28 17.61 -3.73
C THR A 7 13.62 16.44 -4.48
N GLN A 8 14.42 15.70 -5.24
CA GLN A 8 13.92 14.62 -6.09
C GLN A 8 13.54 13.44 -5.18
N GLN A 9 12.25 13.34 -4.86
CA GLN A 9 11.64 12.15 -4.28
C GLN A 9 11.88 10.96 -5.23
N ALA A 10 12.07 9.76 -4.69
CA ALA A 10 12.18 8.56 -5.52
C ALA A 10 10.91 8.43 -6.37
N GLU A 11 11.06 8.52 -7.69
CA GLU A 11 9.98 8.34 -8.65
C GLU A 11 9.90 6.85 -8.98
N TYR A 12 8.71 6.28 -8.84
CA TYR A 12 8.43 4.88 -9.14
C TYR A 12 7.47 4.78 -10.30
N ASP A 13 7.82 3.96 -11.29
CA ASP A 13 6.90 3.46 -12.29
C ASP A 13 6.07 2.36 -11.62
N ARG A 14 4.76 2.52 -11.65
CA ARG A 14 3.83 1.63 -10.96
C ARG A 14 2.84 0.99 -11.91
N THR A 15 2.54 -0.26 -11.61
CA THR A 15 1.44 -1.01 -12.25
C THR A 15 0.59 -1.63 -11.15
N THR A 16 -0.70 -1.28 -11.13
CA THR A 16 -1.70 -1.87 -10.23
C THR A 16 -2.57 -2.85 -11.00
N THR A 17 -2.79 -4.03 -10.41
CA THR A 17 -3.66 -5.06 -10.97
C THR A 17 -4.51 -5.68 -9.88
N GLU A 18 -5.74 -6.08 -10.21
CA GLU A 18 -6.54 -6.95 -9.35
C GLU A 18 -5.80 -8.29 -9.15
N ALA A 19 -5.84 -8.80 -7.93
CA ALA A 19 -5.13 -10.00 -7.54
C ALA A 19 -6.08 -11.11 -7.10
N ASN A 20 -5.78 -12.32 -7.56
CA ASN A 20 -6.43 -13.54 -7.07
C ASN A 20 -5.53 -14.16 -5.99
N LEU A 21 -6.03 -14.24 -4.75
CA LEU A 21 -5.24 -14.65 -3.58
C LEU A 21 -4.54 -16.02 -3.76
N PRO A 22 -5.22 -17.08 -4.24
CA PRO A 22 -4.58 -18.33 -4.63
C PRO A 22 -3.43 -18.23 -5.65
N LEU A 23 -3.45 -17.22 -6.53
CA LEU A 23 -2.49 -17.04 -7.62
C LEU A 23 -1.39 -16.01 -7.30
N LEU A 24 -1.35 -15.49 -6.07
CA LEU A 24 -0.28 -14.60 -5.63
C LEU A 24 1.09 -15.26 -5.74
N ALA A 25 2.11 -14.41 -5.93
CA ALA A 25 3.50 -14.81 -5.82
C ALA A 25 3.73 -15.54 -4.48
N THR A 26 4.58 -16.56 -4.49
CA THR A 26 4.71 -17.47 -3.34
C THR A 26 5.06 -16.74 -2.04
N GLU A 27 5.93 -15.73 -2.11
CA GLU A 27 6.34 -14.95 -0.93
C GLU A 27 5.14 -14.19 -0.33
N MET A 28 4.41 -13.42 -1.13
CA MET A 28 3.20 -12.71 -0.69
C MET A 28 2.15 -13.67 -0.12
N ARG A 29 1.91 -14.78 -0.81
CA ARG A 29 0.93 -15.78 -0.38
C ARG A 29 1.30 -16.41 0.96
N LEU A 30 2.59 -16.62 1.23
CA LEU A 30 3.05 -17.17 2.51
C LEU A 30 2.98 -16.12 3.62
N GLY A 31 3.44 -14.89 3.36
CA GLY A 31 3.39 -13.77 4.30
C GLY A 31 1.96 -13.47 4.75
N LEU A 32 1.05 -13.28 3.79
CA LEU A 32 -0.37 -13.07 4.07
C LEU A 32 -0.98 -14.20 4.90
N ARG A 33 -0.70 -15.47 4.57
CA ARG A 33 -1.28 -16.63 5.27
C ARG A 33 -0.76 -16.77 6.70
N GLU A 34 0.54 -16.53 6.91
CA GLU A 34 1.15 -16.55 8.24
C GLU A 34 0.56 -15.43 9.10
N TYR A 35 0.54 -14.20 8.58
CA TYR A 35 -0.02 -13.06 9.28
C TYR A 35 -1.50 -13.22 9.64
N VAL A 36 -2.34 -13.63 8.69
CA VAL A 36 -3.78 -13.85 8.93
C VAL A 36 -4.02 -14.90 10.01
N LYS A 37 -3.20 -15.95 10.04
CA LYS A 37 -3.30 -17.01 11.05
C LYS A 37 -2.89 -16.49 12.43
N ASP A 38 -1.79 -15.76 12.51
CA ASP A 38 -1.23 -15.28 13.77
C ASP A 38 -2.10 -14.20 14.41
N GLU A 39 -2.66 -13.31 13.60
CA GLU A 39 -3.61 -12.26 14.04
C GLU A 39 -5.06 -12.75 14.18
N GLY A 40 -5.34 -14.02 13.84
CA GLY A 40 -6.68 -14.60 13.92
C GLY A 40 -7.71 -13.93 13.01
N LEU A 41 -7.26 -13.37 11.88
CA LEU A 41 -8.11 -12.68 10.91
C LEU A 41 -8.88 -13.67 10.03
N LYS A 42 -10.03 -13.24 9.53
CA LYS A 42 -10.82 -14.01 8.56
C LYS A 42 -10.48 -13.56 7.15
N LEU A 43 -9.95 -14.46 6.34
CA LEU A 43 -9.65 -14.22 4.93
C LEU A 43 -10.32 -15.29 4.07
N ASP A 44 -11.07 -14.86 3.07
CA ASP A 44 -11.67 -15.72 2.04
C ASP A 44 -10.80 -15.65 0.77
N ASP A 45 -10.68 -16.74 0.01
CA ASP A 45 -9.93 -16.73 -1.25
C ASP A 45 -10.53 -15.78 -2.30
N GLN A 46 -11.79 -15.35 -2.12
CA GLN A 46 -12.48 -14.35 -2.94
C GLN A 46 -12.45 -12.93 -2.35
N SER A 47 -11.70 -12.71 -1.27
CA SER A 47 -11.50 -11.37 -0.72
C SER A 47 -10.91 -10.43 -1.78
N PRO A 48 -11.47 -9.22 -1.95
CA PRO A 48 -10.92 -8.24 -2.88
C PRO A 48 -9.46 -7.93 -2.57
N ALA A 49 -8.61 -7.99 -3.59
CA ALA A 49 -7.18 -7.79 -3.44
C ALA A 49 -6.58 -7.13 -4.69
N TRP A 50 -5.54 -6.33 -4.46
CA TRP A 50 -4.79 -5.66 -5.52
C TRP A 50 -3.30 -5.70 -5.24
N VAL A 51 -2.52 -5.93 -6.29
CA VAL A 51 -1.06 -5.85 -6.23
C VAL A 51 -0.62 -4.65 -7.04
N THR A 52 0.16 -3.79 -6.41
CA THR A 52 0.94 -2.75 -7.07
C THR A 52 2.40 -3.16 -7.10
N ARG A 53 2.98 -3.22 -8.29
CA ARG A 53 4.43 -3.31 -8.44
C ARG A 53 4.99 -1.92 -8.61
N SER A 54 6.03 -1.60 -7.86
CA SER A 54 6.76 -0.34 -7.92
C SER A 54 8.19 -0.63 -8.35
N SER A 55 8.63 0.00 -9.44
CA SER A 55 10.02 -0.04 -9.91
C SER A 55 10.55 1.37 -10.04
N GLN A 56 11.68 1.66 -9.43
CA GLN A 56 12.24 3.00 -9.37
C GLN A 56 12.67 3.47 -10.76
N SER A 57 12.04 4.54 -11.26
CA SER A 57 12.26 5.08 -12.60
C SER A 57 13.63 5.79 -12.70
N VAL A 58 14.12 6.33 -11.58
CA VAL A 58 15.41 7.03 -11.49
C VAL A 58 16.12 6.69 -10.19
N LYS A 59 17.35 6.16 -10.27
CA LYS A 59 18.18 5.97 -9.07
C LYS A 59 18.43 7.32 -8.40
N PRO A 60 18.13 7.49 -7.10
CA PRO A 60 18.32 8.76 -6.44
C PRO A 60 19.81 9.08 -6.41
N GLY A 61 20.16 10.36 -6.62
CA GLY A 61 21.52 10.81 -6.37
C GLY A 61 21.89 10.69 -4.88
N PRO A 62 23.17 10.78 -4.50
CA PRO A 62 23.63 10.57 -3.11
C PRO A 62 23.06 11.54 -2.05
N LEU A 63 22.26 12.52 -2.47
CA LEU A 63 21.71 13.61 -1.66
C LEU A 63 20.18 13.71 -1.75
N ALA A 64 19.51 12.69 -2.30
CA ALA A 64 18.05 12.66 -2.36
C ALA A 64 17.45 12.46 -0.95
N PRO A 65 16.28 13.07 -0.66
CA PRO A 65 15.58 12.87 0.60
C PRO A 65 15.02 11.44 0.71
N GLN A 66 14.78 10.99 1.95
CA GLN A 66 14.12 9.70 2.20
C GLN A 66 12.73 9.69 1.55
N SER A 67 12.37 8.54 0.97
CA SER A 67 11.08 8.33 0.32
C SER A 67 9.92 8.43 1.32
N SER A 68 8.77 8.94 0.89
CA SER A 68 7.52 8.90 1.66
C SER A 68 6.75 7.58 1.50
N GLU A 69 7.25 6.71 0.64
CA GLU A 69 6.79 5.33 0.52
C GLU A 69 6.99 4.60 1.85
N PRO A 70 6.27 3.47 2.09
CA PRO A 70 6.65 2.55 3.17
C PRO A 70 8.16 2.38 3.10
N ASP A 71 8.82 2.68 4.22
CA ASP A 71 10.26 2.89 4.37
C ASP A 71 11.07 1.75 3.72
N THR A 72 11.26 1.80 2.40
CA THR A 72 11.98 0.79 1.62
C THR A 72 13.13 1.50 0.93
N ASP A 73 14.34 1.01 1.20
CA ASP A 73 15.53 1.34 0.42
C ASP A 73 15.54 0.58 -0.93
N ASP A 74 14.42 -0.05 -1.29
CA ASP A 74 14.29 -0.95 -2.43
C ASP A 74 14.05 -0.18 -3.73
N THR A 75 14.80 -0.57 -4.76
CA THR A 75 14.55 -0.08 -6.13
C THR A 75 13.30 -0.73 -6.71
N ASP A 76 12.92 -1.92 -6.24
CA ASP A 76 11.79 -2.68 -6.74
C ASP A 76 11.08 -3.36 -5.57
N PHE A 77 9.78 -3.13 -5.43
CA PHE A 77 8.96 -3.76 -4.40
C PHE A 77 7.52 -3.95 -4.86
N GLY A 78 6.82 -4.88 -4.22
CA GLY A 78 5.40 -5.11 -4.41
C GLY A 78 4.60 -4.74 -3.17
N THR A 79 3.49 -4.05 -3.36
CA THR A 79 2.51 -3.77 -2.31
C THR A 79 1.23 -4.55 -2.62
N LEU A 80 0.80 -5.39 -1.69
CA LEU A 80 -0.48 -6.09 -1.73
C LEU A 80 -1.46 -5.40 -0.77
N VAL A 81 -2.64 -5.08 -1.27
CA VAL A 81 -3.79 -4.61 -0.50
C VAL A 81 -4.84 -5.71 -0.48
N VAL A 82 -5.34 -6.09 0.69
CA VAL A 82 -6.41 -7.09 0.82
C VAL A 82 -7.51 -6.59 1.76
N LEU A 83 -8.76 -6.77 1.35
CA LEU A 83 -9.93 -6.46 2.16
C LEU A 83 -10.51 -7.74 2.76
N THR A 84 -10.49 -7.81 4.09
CA THR A 84 -11.28 -8.79 4.85
C THR A 84 -12.64 -8.19 5.19
N PRO A 85 -13.57 -8.93 5.83
CA PRO A 85 -14.85 -8.36 6.24
C PRO A 85 -14.75 -7.19 7.23
N ALA A 86 -13.63 -7.02 7.95
CA ALA A 86 -13.50 -6.01 9.01
C ALA A 86 -12.15 -5.27 9.05
N HIS A 87 -11.17 -5.68 8.25
CA HIS A 87 -9.82 -5.13 8.25
C HIS A 87 -9.30 -4.91 6.82
N LEU A 88 -8.49 -3.88 6.69
CA LEU A 88 -7.54 -3.71 5.61
C LEU A 88 -6.23 -4.41 6.02
N ILE A 89 -5.70 -5.27 5.15
CA ILE A 89 -4.35 -5.82 5.28
C ILE A 89 -3.48 -5.19 4.20
N VAL A 90 -2.29 -4.75 4.58
CA VAL A 90 -1.26 -4.26 3.67
C VAL A 90 -0.01 -5.11 3.86
N GLU A 91 0.47 -5.66 2.76
CA GLU A 91 1.73 -6.39 2.69
C GLU A 91 2.68 -5.69 1.72
N VAL A 92 3.93 -5.54 2.12
CA VAL A 92 5.00 -4.99 1.29
C VAL A 92 6.09 -6.04 1.19
N VAL A 93 6.49 -6.38 -0.04
CA VAL A 93 7.56 -7.33 -0.35
C VAL A 93 8.64 -6.63 -1.15
N GLY A 94 9.84 -6.54 -0.57
CA GLY A 94 11.00 -5.90 -1.20
C GLY A 94 12.31 -6.53 -0.74
N SER A 95 13.39 -6.35 -1.48
CA SER A 95 14.68 -6.99 -1.20
C SER A 95 15.35 -6.55 0.11
N SER A 96 15.06 -5.35 0.61
CA SER A 96 15.74 -4.75 1.76
C SER A 96 15.04 -5.10 3.07
N LYS A 97 13.71 -5.11 3.09
CA LYS A 97 12.91 -5.45 4.28
C LYS A 97 12.33 -6.86 4.26
N GLY A 98 12.46 -7.59 3.15
CA GLY A 98 11.81 -8.87 2.97
C GLY A 98 10.29 -8.70 2.87
N VAL A 99 9.55 -9.55 3.57
CA VAL A 99 8.08 -9.52 3.61
C VAL A 99 7.63 -8.86 4.90
N VAL A 100 6.84 -7.79 4.77
CA VAL A 100 6.28 -7.05 5.90
C VAL A 100 4.77 -7.00 5.73
N VAL A 101 4.02 -7.42 6.75
CA VAL A 101 2.56 -7.42 6.74
C VAL A 101 2.05 -6.65 7.96
N THR A 102 1.00 -5.84 7.76
CA THR A 102 0.27 -5.15 8.82
C THR A 102 -1.22 -5.09 8.47
N SER A 103 -2.06 -4.77 9.45
CA SER A 103 -3.49 -4.61 9.24
C SER A 103 -4.08 -3.55 10.15
N VAL A 104 -5.19 -2.96 9.70
CA VAL A 104 -5.99 -2.02 10.49
C VAL A 104 -7.47 -2.39 10.41
N PRO A 105 -8.21 -2.43 11.53
CA PRO A 105 -9.66 -2.56 11.51
C PRO A 105 -10.30 -1.35 10.80
N PHE A 106 -11.28 -1.55 9.91
CA PHE A 106 -11.91 -0.44 9.19
C PHE A 106 -12.51 0.62 10.11
N ALA A 107 -13.02 0.23 11.27
CA ALA A 107 -13.58 1.14 12.28
C ALA A 107 -12.54 2.08 12.92
N GLN A 108 -11.24 1.77 12.78
CA GLN A 108 -10.12 2.57 13.29
C GLN A 108 -9.34 3.26 12.17
N ALA A 109 -9.55 2.81 10.93
CA ALA A 109 -8.85 3.33 9.77
C ALA A 109 -9.35 4.72 9.38
N THR A 110 -8.42 5.58 8.97
CA THR A 110 -8.74 6.83 8.27
C THR A 110 -8.02 6.87 6.94
N LEU A 111 -8.58 7.58 5.96
CA LEU A 111 -8.12 7.59 4.58
C LEU A 111 -7.84 9.01 4.11
N SER A 112 -6.74 9.21 3.39
CA SER A 112 -6.42 10.45 2.67
C SER A 112 -5.80 10.13 1.30
N PRO A 113 -6.25 10.74 0.18
CA PRO A 113 -7.38 11.63 0.08
C PRO A 113 -8.72 10.90 0.29
N THR A 114 -9.77 11.64 0.62
CA THR A 114 -11.12 11.07 0.84
C THR A 114 -11.99 11.05 -0.40
N ASP A 115 -11.63 11.73 -1.48
CA ASP A 115 -12.56 11.98 -2.60
C ASP A 115 -12.09 11.31 -3.89
N ALA A 116 -10.90 11.68 -4.35
CA ALA A 116 -10.31 11.16 -5.58
C ALA A 116 -8.79 11.08 -5.45
N LEU A 117 -8.21 10.13 -6.18
CA LEU A 117 -6.76 10.01 -6.34
C LEU A 117 -6.18 11.17 -7.16
N SER A 118 -4.90 11.48 -6.95
CA SER A 118 -4.17 12.41 -7.81
C SER A 118 -4.15 11.91 -9.26
N THR A 119 -4.25 12.85 -10.21
CA THR A 119 -4.03 12.58 -11.64
C THR A 119 -2.56 12.62 -12.01
N ASN A 120 -1.70 13.12 -11.12
CA ASN A 120 -0.25 13.07 -11.28
C ASN A 120 0.26 11.65 -10.96
N PRO A 121 0.87 10.93 -11.93
CA PRO A 121 1.31 9.55 -11.72
C PRO A 121 2.25 9.35 -10.53
N SER A 122 3.15 10.30 -10.27
CA SER A 122 4.12 10.20 -9.17
C SER A 122 3.52 10.38 -7.77
N GLU A 123 2.34 11.01 -7.69
CA GLU A 123 1.59 11.24 -6.44
C GLU A 123 0.33 10.37 -6.36
N ARG A 124 0.13 9.48 -7.33
CA ARG A 124 -1.07 8.64 -7.41
C ARG A 124 -0.99 7.55 -6.35
N GLY A 125 -1.90 7.63 -5.40
CA GLY A 125 -1.95 6.75 -4.25
C GLY A 125 -2.84 7.31 -3.16
N PHE A 126 -2.95 6.58 -2.07
CA PHE A 126 -3.68 7.00 -0.87
C PHE A 126 -2.94 6.55 0.38
N THR A 127 -3.15 7.26 1.47
CA THR A 127 -2.58 6.97 2.78
C THR A 127 -3.68 6.49 3.70
N VAL A 128 -3.44 5.37 4.37
CA VAL A 128 -4.30 4.86 5.44
C VAL A 128 -3.58 5.06 6.77
N SER A 129 -4.30 5.55 7.78
CA SER A 129 -3.81 5.70 9.15
C SER A 129 -4.63 4.87 10.13
N GLY A 130 -4.10 4.63 11.32
CA GLY A 130 -4.74 3.83 12.37
C GLY A 130 -4.16 2.42 12.53
N PHE A 131 -3.05 2.12 11.85
CA PHE A 131 -2.25 0.92 12.13
C PHE A 131 -1.59 1.02 13.52
N ASP A 132 -1.09 -0.09 14.05
CA ASP A 132 -0.30 -0.10 15.28
C ASP A 132 1.00 0.72 15.09
N ASP A 133 1.26 1.66 16.01
CA ASP A 133 2.48 2.48 16.03
C ASP A 133 3.75 1.62 16.13
N ALA A 134 3.67 0.49 16.83
CA ALA A 134 4.78 -0.46 16.96
C ALA A 134 4.88 -1.42 15.76
N GLY A 135 3.93 -1.35 14.82
CA GLY A 135 3.90 -2.17 13.63
C GLY A 135 5.02 -1.83 12.64
N PRO A 136 5.36 -2.77 11.75
CA PRO A 136 6.54 -2.64 10.90
C PRO A 136 6.40 -1.57 9.79
N LEU A 137 5.19 -1.07 9.53
CA LEU A 137 4.91 0.07 8.64
C LEU A 137 4.53 1.35 9.41
N GLY A 138 4.55 1.33 10.75
CA GLY A 138 4.08 2.43 11.60
C GLY A 138 2.57 2.68 11.51
N ASN A 139 2.10 3.76 12.16
CA ASN A 139 0.68 4.12 12.25
C ASN A 139 0.01 4.41 10.89
N THR A 140 0.81 4.89 9.95
CA THR A 140 0.36 5.41 8.67
C THR A 140 1.09 4.70 7.54
N CYS A 141 0.35 4.17 6.56
CA CYS A 141 0.90 3.54 5.38
C CYS A 141 0.45 4.29 4.12
N HIS A 142 1.40 4.84 3.35
CA HIS A 142 1.13 5.31 2.01
C HIS A 142 1.11 4.13 1.03
N ILE A 143 0.09 4.05 0.19
CA ILE A 143 -0.10 3.03 -0.84
C ILE A 143 -0.07 3.74 -2.18
N GLY A 144 1.09 3.68 -2.83
CA GLY A 144 1.26 4.13 -4.20
C GLY A 144 0.52 3.22 -5.18
N LEU A 145 -0.01 3.79 -6.26
CA LEU A 145 -0.79 3.07 -7.27
C LEU A 145 -0.32 3.42 -8.69
N GLY A 146 -0.53 2.48 -9.62
CA GLY A 146 -0.37 2.70 -11.06
C GLY A 146 -1.55 3.46 -11.71
N PRO A 147 -1.45 3.75 -13.01
CA PRO A 147 -2.46 4.50 -13.77
C PRO A 147 -3.66 3.66 -14.20
N GLU A 148 -3.66 2.35 -13.97
CA GLU A 148 -4.70 1.43 -14.44
C GLU A 148 -6.04 1.67 -13.73
N SER A 149 -7.15 1.25 -14.34
CA SER A 149 -8.51 1.35 -13.75
C SER A 149 -8.61 0.62 -12.41
N GLU A 150 -7.86 -0.46 -12.26
CA GLU A 150 -7.77 -1.29 -11.07
C GLU A 150 -7.23 -0.50 -9.87
N ALA A 151 -6.48 0.59 -10.10
CA ALA A 151 -6.08 1.52 -9.05
C ALA A 151 -7.27 2.29 -8.48
N ASP A 152 -8.18 2.76 -9.34
CA ASP A 152 -9.40 3.45 -8.92
C ASP A 152 -10.35 2.47 -8.21
N ASP A 153 -10.46 1.23 -8.70
CA ASP A 153 -11.25 0.17 -8.07
C ASP A 153 -10.73 -0.17 -6.66
N CYS A 154 -9.41 -0.30 -6.51
CA CYS A 154 -8.75 -0.51 -5.22
C CYS A 154 -9.08 0.63 -4.24
N PHE A 155 -8.87 1.89 -4.65
CA PHE A 155 -9.15 3.05 -3.82
C PHE A 155 -10.65 3.14 -3.45
N ALA A 156 -11.54 2.93 -4.42
CA ALA A 156 -12.98 2.96 -4.19
C ALA A 156 -13.43 1.88 -3.21
N ALA A 157 -12.88 0.67 -3.31
CA ALA A 157 -13.19 -0.43 -2.41
C ALA A 157 -12.70 -0.16 -0.98
N VAL A 158 -11.45 0.29 -0.82
CA VAL A 158 -10.89 0.68 0.49
C VAL A 158 -11.70 1.81 1.12
N ARG A 159 -11.96 2.87 0.35
CA ARG A 159 -12.78 4.01 0.78
C ARG A 159 -14.16 3.58 1.23
N SER A 160 -14.84 2.79 0.41
CA SER A 160 -16.18 2.28 0.70
C SER A 160 -16.20 1.46 2.00
N ALA A 161 -15.23 0.58 2.20
CA ALA A 161 -15.13 -0.26 3.40
C ALA A 161 -14.92 0.59 4.67
N ILE A 162 -14.00 1.57 4.62
CA ILE A 162 -13.72 2.47 5.75
C ILE A 162 -14.96 3.32 6.08
N PHE A 163 -15.60 3.92 5.07
CA PHE A 163 -16.75 4.81 5.29
C PHE A 163 -17.98 4.04 5.78
N SER A 164 -18.23 2.85 5.22
CA SER A 164 -19.30 1.97 5.68
C SER A 164 -19.11 1.57 7.15
N ALA A 165 -17.87 1.30 7.58
CA ALA A 165 -17.58 1.00 8.99
C ALA A 165 -17.71 2.21 9.91
N ALA A 166 -17.43 3.42 9.41
CA ALA A 166 -17.65 4.67 10.13
C ALA A 166 -19.14 5.10 10.19
N GLY A 167 -20.01 4.46 9.40
CA GLY A 167 -21.43 4.81 9.29
C GLY A 167 -21.69 6.08 8.47
N ILE A 168 -20.82 6.38 7.51
CA ILE A 168 -20.87 7.58 6.65
C ILE A 168 -21.08 7.17 5.19
#